data_AF-M6K804-F1
#
_entry.id   AF-M6K804-F1
#
_cell.length_a   1.000
_cell.length_b   1.000
_cell.length_c   1.000
_cell.angle_alpha   90.00
_cell.angle_beta   90.00
_cell.angle_gamma   90.00
#
_symmetry.space_group_name_H-M   'P 1'
#
loop_
_entity.id
_entity.type
_entity.pdbx_description
1 polymer ?
#
loop_
_entity_poly.entity_id
_entity_poly.type
_entity_poly.pdbx_seq_one_letter_code
_entity_poly.pdbx_strand_id
1 'polypeptide(L)'
;MKKLPNEFLNEIHSQNHIQKIENSKGKRGYFDSDTPFTEKSWISAYSAANSGIILSEFLISGTIKNGFSLLRPPGHHAEHNRIMGFCMLNNVAITARYLQNNGFKKSLLLIGMSITEMEHKKSFMKTQIFFIYRFINSHFIQ
;
A
#
# COMPACT_ATOMS: atom_id res chain seq x y z
N MET A 1 -14.61 -6.26 -7.39
CA MET A 1 -13.34 -6.15 -6.65
C MET A 1 -13.62 -6.33 -5.17
N LYS A 2 -12.90 -7.22 -4.49
CA LYS A 2 -12.96 -7.35 -3.03
C LYS A 2 -12.48 -6.04 -2.39
N LYS A 3 -13.20 -5.56 -1.38
CA LYS A 3 -12.85 -4.32 -0.66
C LYS A 3 -11.76 -4.62 0.36
N LEU A 4 -10.82 -3.67 0.52
CA LEU A 4 -9.90 -3.65 1.65
C LEU A 4 -10.73 -3.55 2.94
N PRO A 5 -10.57 -4.47 3.91
CA PRO A 5 -11.24 -4.36 5.19
C PRO A 5 -10.82 -3.09 5.92
N ASN A 6 -11.80 -2.31 6.41
CA ASN A 6 -11.53 -1.01 7.05
C ASN A 6 -10.71 -1.13 8.34
N GLU A 7 -10.77 -2.28 9.02
CA GLU A 7 -9.96 -2.59 10.20
C GLU A 7 -8.46 -2.34 9.95
N PHE A 8 -7.91 -2.82 8.84
CA PHE A 8 -6.48 -2.66 8.54
C PHE A 8 -6.09 -1.23 8.20
N LEU A 9 -7.03 -0.40 7.70
CA LEU A 9 -6.76 1.04 7.53
C LEU A 9 -6.64 1.71 8.89
N ASN A 10 -7.58 1.44 9.78
CA ASN A 10 -7.67 2.10 11.09
C ASN A 10 -6.57 1.64 12.06
N GLU A 11 -6.05 0.44 11.89
CA GLU A 11 -4.91 -0.05 12.67
C GLU A 11 -3.58 0.61 12.28
N ILE A 12 -3.46 1.09 11.03
CA ILE A 12 -2.23 1.69 10.51
C ILE A 12 -2.29 3.21 10.53
N HIS A 13 -3.44 3.79 10.22
CA HIS A 13 -3.65 5.24 10.12
C HIS A 13 -4.75 5.69 11.06
N SER A 14 -4.64 6.91 11.58
CA SER A 14 -5.72 7.50 12.36
C SER A 14 -6.94 7.80 11.50
N GLN A 15 -8.09 7.94 12.15
CA GLN A 15 -9.32 8.36 11.50
C GLN A 15 -9.15 9.71 10.79
N ASN A 16 -8.43 10.65 11.40
CA ASN A 16 -8.17 11.97 10.82
C ASN A 16 -7.32 11.87 9.55
N HIS A 17 -6.31 10.99 9.53
CA HIS A 17 -5.49 10.75 8.35
C HIS A 17 -6.32 10.22 7.20
N ILE A 18 -7.15 9.19 7.45
CA ILE A 18 -8.03 8.58 6.44
C ILE A 18 -9.02 9.62 5.92
N GLN A 19 -9.69 10.36 6.81
CA GLN A 19 -10.63 11.41 6.44
C GLN A 19 -9.98 12.51 5.61
N LYS A 20 -8.73 12.90 5.89
CA LYS A 20 -8.01 13.90 5.10
C LYS A 20 -7.87 13.47 3.64
N ILE A 21 -7.58 12.19 3.39
CA ILE A 21 -7.48 11.64 2.02
C ILE A 21 -8.86 11.51 1.39
N GLU A 22 -9.86 11.04 2.15
CA GLU A 22 -11.23 10.92 1.64
C GLU A 22 -11.84 12.27 1.25
N ASN A 23 -11.60 13.32 2.04
CA ASN A 23 -12.07 14.68 1.77
C ASN A 23 -11.42 15.30 0.52
N SER A 24 -10.39 14.66 -0.04
CA SER A 24 -9.74 15.05 -1.29
C SER A 24 -10.42 14.45 -2.54
N LYS A 25 -11.40 13.54 -2.37
CA LYS A 25 -12.18 12.98 -3.48
C LYS A 25 -12.77 14.10 -4.35
N GLY A 26 -12.65 13.96 -5.67
CA GLY A 26 -13.18 14.96 -6.61
C GLY A 26 -12.41 16.28 -6.66
N LYS A 27 -11.28 16.41 -5.95
CA LYS A 27 -10.47 17.64 -5.90
C LYS A 27 -9.06 17.39 -6.42
N ARG A 28 -8.35 18.48 -6.72
CA ARG A 28 -6.90 18.49 -7.00
C ARG A 28 -6.20 19.37 -5.98
N GLY A 29 -4.97 19.04 -5.65
CA GLY A 29 -4.18 19.83 -4.72
C GLY A 29 -2.97 19.08 -4.22
N TYR A 30 -2.49 19.50 -3.06
CA TYR A 30 -1.29 19.00 -2.41
C TYR A 30 -1.59 18.73 -0.94
N PHE A 31 -1.17 17.56 -0.44
CA PHE A 31 -1.25 17.24 1.00
C PHE A 31 -0.08 17.84 1.77
N ASP A 32 1.07 18.01 1.11
CA ASP A 32 2.27 18.72 1.53
C ASP A 32 3.05 19.19 0.27
N SER A 33 4.29 19.67 0.42
CA SER A 33 5.05 20.26 -0.69
C SER A 33 5.33 19.32 -1.87
N ASP A 34 5.32 18.00 -1.66
CA ASP A 34 5.71 17.01 -2.68
C ASP A 34 4.66 15.92 -2.94
N THR A 35 3.54 15.91 -2.21
CA THR A 35 2.50 14.88 -2.31
C THR A 35 1.19 15.46 -2.87
N PRO A 36 1.05 15.58 -4.20
CA PRO A 36 -0.20 15.98 -4.80
C PRO A 36 -1.22 14.85 -4.83
N PHE A 37 -2.46 15.28 -4.97
CA PHE A 37 -3.60 14.44 -5.21
C PHE A 37 -4.43 14.97 -6.38
N THR A 38 -5.15 14.03 -6.98
CA THR A 38 -6.13 14.26 -8.03
C THR A 38 -7.48 13.73 -7.58
N GLU A 39 -8.50 13.92 -8.41
CA GLU A 39 -9.86 13.51 -8.13
C GLU A 39 -9.98 12.01 -7.84
N LYS A 40 -9.04 11.22 -8.41
CA LYS A 40 -8.98 9.75 -8.33
C LYS A 40 -7.88 9.24 -7.38
N SER A 41 -7.23 10.12 -6.62
CA SER A 41 -6.12 9.70 -5.76
C SER A 41 -6.56 8.80 -4.61
N TRP A 42 -7.73 9.05 -4.00
CA TRP A 42 -8.30 8.14 -2.99
C TRP A 42 -8.45 6.72 -3.52
N ILE A 43 -9.15 6.54 -4.64
CA ILE A 43 -9.41 5.20 -5.19
C ILE A 43 -8.10 4.53 -5.59
N SER A 44 -7.13 5.29 -6.12
CA SER A 44 -5.81 4.76 -6.46
C SER A 44 -5.04 4.29 -5.23
N ALA A 45 -4.99 5.10 -4.16
CA ALA A 45 -4.33 4.73 -2.90
C ALA A 45 -4.98 3.52 -2.24
N TYR A 46 -6.31 3.47 -2.24
CA TYR A 46 -7.08 2.35 -1.71
C TYR A 46 -6.81 1.06 -2.50
N SER A 47 -6.84 1.13 -3.84
CA SER A 47 -6.49 0.00 -4.71
C SER A 47 -5.05 -0.46 -4.52
N ALA A 48 -4.11 0.46 -4.34
CA ALA A 48 -2.71 0.15 -4.05
C ALA A 48 -2.58 -0.61 -2.72
N ALA A 49 -3.20 -0.15 -1.64
CA ALA A 49 -3.21 -0.87 -0.36
C ALA A 49 -3.84 -2.26 -0.48
N ASN A 50 -4.97 -2.36 -1.18
CA ASN A 50 -5.70 -3.61 -1.35
C ASN A 50 -4.94 -4.66 -2.18
N SER A 51 -4.08 -4.22 -3.11
CA SER A 51 -3.31 -5.13 -3.96
C SER A 51 -2.39 -6.07 -3.15
N GLY A 52 -1.83 -5.59 -2.04
CA GLY A 52 -1.01 -6.41 -1.15
C GLY A 52 -1.77 -7.45 -0.38
N ILE A 53 -3.00 -7.12 0.03
CA ILE A 53 -3.93 -8.04 0.66
C ILE A 53 -4.32 -9.15 -0.31
N ILE A 54 -4.73 -8.79 -1.53
CA ILE A 54 -5.11 -9.76 -2.56
C ILE A 54 -3.94 -10.69 -2.88
N LEU A 55 -2.73 -10.14 -3.05
CA LEU A 55 -1.54 -10.95 -3.28
C LEU A 55 -1.26 -11.90 -2.12
N SER A 56 -1.40 -11.41 -0.88
CA SER A 56 -1.24 -12.21 0.34
C SER A 56 -2.26 -13.36 0.39
N GLU A 57 -3.51 -13.12 0.02
CA GLU A 57 -4.55 -14.15 -0.03
C GLU A 57 -4.19 -15.30 -0.96
N PHE A 58 -3.73 -14.99 -2.18
CA PHE A 58 -3.31 -16.03 -3.13
C PHE A 58 -2.08 -16.82 -2.67
N LEU A 59 -1.18 -16.17 -1.91
CA LEU A 59 -0.02 -16.84 -1.32
C LEU A 59 -0.43 -17.74 -0.15
N ILE A 60 -1.32 -17.26 0.72
CA ILE A 60 -1.81 -17.99 1.90
C ILE A 60 -2.64 -19.21 1.47
N SER A 61 -3.49 -19.07 0.45
CA SER A 61 -4.28 -20.17 -0.10
C SER A 61 -3.45 -21.22 -0.83
N GLY A 62 -2.17 -20.94 -1.11
CA GLY A 62 -1.31 -21.79 -1.93
C GLY A 62 -1.62 -21.74 -3.43
N THR A 63 -2.48 -20.82 -3.88
CA THR A 63 -2.79 -20.64 -5.32
C THR A 63 -1.56 -20.22 -6.12
N ILE A 64 -0.68 -19.41 -5.52
CA ILE A 64 0.61 -19.03 -6.10
C ILE A 64 1.73 -19.26 -5.09
N LYS A 65 2.96 -19.48 -5.58
CA LYS A 65 4.15 -19.68 -4.73
C LYS A 65 4.91 -18.39 -4.42
N ASN A 66 4.76 -17.39 -5.27
CA ASN A 66 5.37 -16.07 -5.18
C ASN A 66 4.54 -15.07 -5.99
N GLY A 67 4.77 -13.78 -5.76
CA GLY A 67 4.24 -12.73 -6.61
C GLY A 67 4.70 -11.34 -6.18
N PHE A 68 4.35 -10.36 -6.99
CA PHE A 68 4.68 -8.96 -6.78
C PHE A 68 3.45 -8.10 -7.08
N SER A 69 3.35 -6.96 -6.40
CA SER A 69 2.33 -5.96 -6.69
C SER A 69 2.97 -4.75 -7.35
N LEU A 70 2.45 -4.38 -8.52
CA LEU A 70 2.75 -3.11 -9.20
C LEU A 70 1.65 -2.12 -8.87
N LEU A 71 1.98 -1.09 -8.11
CA LEU A 71 0.97 -0.17 -7.61
C LEU A 71 1.40 1.29 -7.70
N ARG A 72 0.39 2.15 -7.62
CA ARG A 72 0.55 3.60 -7.46
C ARG A 72 -0.70 4.16 -6.78
N PRO A 73 -0.58 5.16 -5.89
CA PRO A 73 0.65 5.76 -5.37
C PRO A 73 1.47 4.82 -4.46
N PRO A 74 2.74 5.15 -4.17
CA PRO A 74 3.53 4.44 -3.16
C PRO A 74 2.93 4.62 -1.76
N GLY A 75 3.43 3.87 -0.77
CA GLY A 75 2.90 3.87 0.61
C GLY A 75 3.91 3.89 1.74
N HIS A 76 5.16 3.48 1.54
CA HIS A 76 6.12 3.26 2.64
C HIS A 76 6.50 4.50 3.48
N HIS A 77 6.25 5.72 3.00
CA HIS A 77 6.48 6.96 3.75
C HIS A 77 5.24 7.47 4.50
N ALA A 78 4.06 6.89 4.27
CA ALA A 78 2.85 7.31 4.96
C ALA A 78 2.92 6.86 6.42
N GLU A 79 2.91 7.82 7.34
CA GLU A 79 2.89 7.57 8.78
C GLU A 79 1.45 7.45 9.30
N HIS A 80 1.30 7.20 10.59
CA HIS A 80 -0.02 7.07 11.23
C HIS A 80 -0.90 8.32 11.08
N ASN A 81 -0.28 9.51 11.12
CA ASN A 81 -0.97 10.81 11.08
C ASN A 81 -0.46 11.76 9.99
N ARG A 82 0.40 11.29 9.08
CA ARG A 82 1.10 12.15 8.12
C ARG A 82 1.13 11.55 6.73
N ILE A 83 0.71 12.36 5.76
CA ILE A 83 0.79 12.11 4.31
C ILE A 83 2.03 12.86 3.81
N MET A 84 2.99 12.17 3.20
CA MET A 84 4.23 12.77 2.70
C MET A 84 4.94 11.88 1.67
N GLY A 85 5.89 12.45 0.93
CA GLY A 85 6.76 11.70 0.05
C GLY A 85 6.01 10.86 -0.97
N PHE A 86 4.95 11.44 -1.57
CA PHE A 86 4.03 10.82 -2.53
C PHE A 86 3.12 9.72 -1.93
N CYS A 87 3.24 9.41 -0.63
CA CYS A 87 2.55 8.30 0.02
C CYS A 87 1.30 8.75 0.78
N MET A 88 0.14 8.20 0.39
CA MET A 88 -1.15 8.48 1.05
C MET A 88 -1.52 7.41 2.08
N LEU A 89 -1.46 6.13 1.69
CA LEU A 89 -1.73 4.99 2.56
C LEU A 89 -0.52 4.07 2.58
N ASN A 90 -0.18 3.56 3.75
CA ASN A 90 0.97 2.67 3.93
C ASN A 90 0.60 1.23 3.54
N ASN A 91 0.59 0.99 2.24
CA ASN A 91 0.32 -0.32 1.64
C ASN A 91 1.19 -1.45 2.24
N VAL A 92 2.45 -1.16 2.59
CA VAL A 92 3.40 -2.07 3.23
C VAL A 92 2.92 -2.45 4.62
N ALA A 93 2.66 -1.46 5.47
CA ALA A 93 2.25 -1.69 6.85
C ALA A 93 0.87 -2.37 6.92
N ILE A 94 -0.06 -1.97 6.04
CA ILE A 94 -1.38 -2.61 5.88
C ILE A 94 -1.21 -4.09 5.52
N THR A 95 -0.36 -4.40 4.55
CA THR A 95 -0.10 -5.79 4.13
C THR A 95 0.56 -6.58 5.27
N ALA A 96 1.56 -6.01 5.94
CA ALA A 96 2.23 -6.66 7.07
C ALA A 96 1.25 -6.97 8.20
N ARG A 97 0.35 -6.03 8.53
CA ARG A 97 -0.67 -6.23 9.56
C ARG A 97 -1.67 -7.32 9.19
N TYR A 98 -2.12 -7.34 7.95
CA TYR A 98 -2.97 -8.42 7.44
C TYR A 98 -2.31 -9.79 7.58
N LEU A 99 -1.04 -9.91 7.24
CA LEU A 99 -0.28 -11.15 7.39
C LEU A 99 -0.16 -11.57 8.86
N GLN A 100 0.09 -10.61 9.76
CA GLN A 100 0.11 -10.89 11.20
C GLN A 100 -1.23 -11.42 11.71
N ASN A 101 -2.34 -10.84 11.24
CA ASN A 101 -3.70 -11.29 11.59
C ASN A 101 -4.00 -12.71 11.05
N ASN A 102 -3.31 -13.13 9.99
CA ASN A 102 -3.37 -14.49 9.44
C ASN A 102 -2.31 -15.44 10.03
N GLY A 103 -1.70 -15.09 11.17
CA GLY A 103 -0.78 -15.97 11.91
C GLY A 103 0.70 -15.89 11.50
N PHE A 104 1.06 -15.04 10.53
CA PHE A 104 2.45 -14.92 10.09
C PHE A 104 3.26 -14.01 11.02
N LYS A 105 4.09 -14.62 11.87
CA LYS A 105 4.98 -13.90 12.80
C LYS A 105 6.19 -13.24 12.12
N LYS A 106 6.60 -13.75 10.96
CA LYS A 106 7.71 -13.22 10.15
C LYS A 106 7.34 -13.28 8.67
N SER A 107 7.41 -12.13 8.01
CA SER A 107 7.26 -11.99 6.56
C SER A 107 8.37 -11.10 6.03
N LEU A 108 8.89 -11.43 4.84
CA LEU A 108 9.82 -10.56 4.13
C LEU A 108 9.05 -9.80 3.06
N LEU A 109 8.95 -8.49 3.24
CA LEU A 109 8.43 -7.58 2.23
C LEU A 109 9.60 -6.80 1.64
N LEU A 110 9.92 -7.05 0.37
CA LEU A 110 10.94 -6.28 -0.33
C LEU A 110 10.27 -5.14 -1.07
N ILE A 111 10.72 -3.92 -0.80
CA ILE A 111 10.20 -2.71 -1.45
C ILE A 111 11.24 -2.23 -2.45
N GLY A 112 10.90 -2.29 -3.73
CA GLY A 112 11.68 -1.72 -4.82
C GLY A 112 10.97 -0.49 -5.37
N MET A 113 11.68 0.64 -5.44
CA MET A 113 11.22 1.80 -6.19
C MET A 113 11.85 1.76 -7.57
N SER A 114 11.02 1.77 -8.61
CA SER A 114 11.51 1.97 -9.97
C SER A 114 11.49 3.46 -10.28
N ILE A 115 12.67 3.99 -10.63
CA ILE A 115 12.78 5.29 -11.30
C ILE A 115 12.74 5.02 -12.81
N THR A 116 11.72 5.51 -13.49
CA THR A 116 11.78 5.65 -14.95
C THR A 116 12.29 7.06 -15.25
N GLU A 117 13.44 7.18 -15.93
CA GLU A 117 13.96 8.45 -16.43
C GLU A 117 12.91 9.17 -17.29
N MET A 118 12.84 10.49 -17.12
CA MET A 118 11.80 11.36 -17.63
C MET A 118 12.38 12.32 -18.67
N GLU A 119 11.83 12.34 -19.88
CA GLU A 119 11.98 13.48 -20.79
C GLU A 119 11.03 14.62 -20.38
N HIS A 120 11.51 15.84 -20.58
CA HIS A 120 10.89 17.12 -20.22
C HIS A 120 9.43 17.26 -20.68
N LYS A 121 8.45 17.03 -19.79
CA LYS A 121 7.22 17.86 -19.54
C LYS A 121 6.13 17.00 -18.88
N LYS A 122 5.60 17.52 -17.76
CA LYS A 122 4.50 16.99 -16.90
C LYS A 122 4.93 15.84 -15.99
N SER A 123 5.55 16.23 -14.88
CA SER A 123 5.93 15.38 -13.75
C SER A 123 4.72 14.64 -13.15
N PHE A 124 4.78 13.32 -13.05
CA PHE A 124 4.23 12.46 -11.98
C PHE A 124 4.46 10.97 -12.30
N MET A 125 5.54 10.34 -11.82
CA MET A 125 5.59 8.87 -11.63
C MET A 125 6.64 8.45 -10.59
N LYS A 126 6.19 7.77 -9.53
CA LYS A 126 6.98 6.90 -8.66
C LYS A 126 6.16 5.64 -8.38
N THR A 127 6.22 4.68 -9.30
CA THR A 127 5.60 3.37 -9.10
C THR A 127 6.37 2.65 -8.00
N GLN A 128 5.66 2.15 -6.99
CA GLN A 128 6.28 1.26 -6.01
C GLN A 128 5.98 -0.17 -6.41
N ILE A 129 7.04 -0.96 -6.47
CA ILE A 129 6.99 -2.40 -6.62
C ILE A 129 7.28 -2.96 -5.25
N PHE A 130 6.45 -3.86 -4.75
CA PHE A 130 6.89 -4.68 -3.63
C PHE A 130 6.67 -6.15 -3.92
N PHE A 131 7.58 -6.96 -3.40
CA PHE A 131 7.59 -8.40 -3.57
C PHE A 131 7.29 -9.07 -2.23
N ILE A 132 6.41 -10.08 -2.28
CA ILE A 132 6.20 -10.99 -1.16
C ILE A 132 6.89 -12.31 -1.52
N TYR A 133 8.16 -12.42 -1.14
CA TYR A 133 8.96 -13.63 -1.35
C TYR A 133 8.72 -14.58 -0.18
N ARG A 134 7.65 -15.37 -0.26
CA ARG A 134 7.47 -16.64 0.47
C ARG A 134 7.51 -16.55 2.01
N PHE A 135 6.39 -16.94 2.63
CA PHE A 135 6.36 -17.22 4.05
C PHE A 135 7.34 -18.34 4.39
N ILE A 136 8.41 -18.02 5.11
CA ILE A 136 9.22 -19.05 5.76
C ILE A 136 8.40 -19.48 6.97
N ASN A 137 7.52 -20.47 6.76
CA ASN A 137 6.87 -21.19 7.85
C ASN A 137 7.98 -21.77 8.72
N SER A 138 8.33 -21.10 9.81
CA SER A 138 9.07 -21.79 10.86
C SER A 138 8.12 -22.73 11.59
N HIS A 139 6.84 -22.40 11.84
CA HIS A 139 5.97 -23.25 12.65
C HIS A 139 4.52 -23.28 12.13
N PHE A 140 4.17 -24.31 11.36
CA PHE A 140 2.98 -25.10 11.70
C PHE A 140 3.36 -25.85 12.98
N ILE A 141 2.98 -25.35 14.15
CA ILE A 141 2.83 -26.21 15.33
C ILE A 141 1.33 -26.29 15.55
N GLN A 142 0.81 -27.45 15.11
CA GLN A 142 -0.47 -28.11 15.41
C GLN A 142 -1.74 -27.27 15.29
#